data_AF-A0A7X8EIT7-F1
#
_entry.id   AF-A0A7X8EIT7-F1
#
_cell.length_a   1.000
_cell.length_b   1.000
_cell.length_c   1.000
_cell.angle_alpha   90.00
_cell.angle_beta   90.00
_cell.angle_gamma   90.00
#
_symmetry.space_group_name_H-M   'P 1'
#
loop_
_entity.id
_entity.type
_entity.pdbx_description
1 polymer ?
#
loop_
_entity_poly.entity_id
_entity_poly.type
_entity_poly.pdbx_seq_one_letter_code
_entity_poly.pdbx_strand_id
1 'polypeptide(L)' 'LFSDDELRIFSIVSSFNWTDSLSDMGVVWEDDETSIRVGIDKARGEKCPRCWQYTEAGDEDGLCPRCSAVLSA' A
#
# COMPACT_ATOMS: atom_id res chain seq x y z
N LEU A 1 8.74 6.75 15.36
CA LEU A 1 8.84 5.90 14.14
C LEU A 1 7.60 6.21 13.30
N PHE A 2 7.75 6.31 11.98
CA PHE A 2 6.64 6.58 11.08
C PHE A 2 5.65 5.41 11.09
N SER A 3 4.36 5.69 10.95
CA SER A 3 3.34 4.65 10.78
C SER A 3 3.39 4.03 9.38
N ASP A 4 2.78 2.87 9.21
CA ASP A 4 2.67 2.20 7.90
C ASP A 4 1.96 3.09 6.87
N ASP A 5 0.95 3.86 7.29
CA ASP A 5 0.26 4.83 6.44
C ASP A 5 1.20 5.98 6.00
N GLU A 6 2.03 6.50 6.90
CA GLU A 6 3.01 7.54 6.58
C GLU A 6 4.07 7.00 5.61
N LEU A 7 4.56 5.78 5.84
CA LEU A 7 5.57 5.14 5.00
C LEU A 7 5.03 4.83 3.60
N ARG A 8 3.79 4.37 3.50
CA ARG A 8 3.09 4.18 2.22
C ARG A 8 2.99 5.48 1.43
N ILE A 9 2.63 6.58 2.09
CA ILE A 9 2.55 7.91 1.46
C ILE A 9 3.94 8.35 0.99
N PHE A 10 4.97 8.22 1.84
CA PHE A 10 6.34 8.60 1.50
C PHE A 10 6.90 7.80 0.31
N SER A 11 6.60 6.50 0.25
CA SER A 11 7.05 5.59 -0.81
C SER A 11 6.14 5.54 -2.03
N ILE A 12 5.03 6.29 -2.04
CA ILE A 12 4.10 6.40 -3.18
C ILE A 12 3.51 5.04 -3.62
N VAL A 13 3.29 4.12 -2.66
CA VAL A 13 2.69 2.80 -2.91
C VAL A 13 1.26 2.73 -2.38
N SER A 14 0.50 1.68 -2.73
CA SER A 14 -0.88 1.47 -2.22
C SER A 14 -0.96 0.73 -0.89
N SER A 15 0.11 0.10 -0.43
CA SER A 15 0.20 -0.56 0.87
C SER A 15 1.68 -0.67 1.26
N PHE A 16 1.97 -0.49 2.54
CA PHE A 16 3.30 -0.70 3.12
C PHE A 16 3.10 -1.45 4.43
N ASN A 17 3.85 -2.51 4.67
CA ASN A 17 3.78 -3.27 5.92
C ASN A 17 5.17 -3.81 6.24
N TRP A 18 5.52 -3.80 7.52
CA TRP A 18 6.64 -4.58 8.03
C TRP A 18 6.20 -6.04 8.21
N THR A 19 7.05 -6.99 7.82
CA THR A 19 6.77 -8.42 7.89
C THR A 19 8.04 -9.20 8.20
N ASP A 20 7.88 -10.32 8.90
CA ASP A 20 8.99 -11.24 9.22
C ASP A 20 9.38 -12.13 8.01
N SER A 21 8.52 -12.19 6.99
CA SER A 21 8.72 -13.06 5.83
C SER A 21 8.27 -12.41 4.52
N LEU A 22 9.01 -12.70 3.45
CA LEU A 22 8.78 -12.22 2.08
C LEU A 22 8.55 -13.38 1.09
N SER A 23 8.26 -14.59 1.57
CA SER A 23 8.29 -15.84 0.78
C SER A 23 7.30 -15.90 -0.40
N ASP A 24 6.33 -15.00 -0.49
CA ASP A 24 5.28 -15.00 -1.52
C ASP A 24 5.22 -13.70 -2.35
N MET A 25 6.27 -12.88 -2.29
CA MET A 25 6.30 -11.59 -2.98
C MET A 25 6.74 -11.78 -4.44
N GLY A 26 6.13 -11.03 -5.36
CA GLY A 26 6.44 -11.12 -6.80
C GLY A 26 7.88 -10.72 -7.14
N VAL A 27 8.45 -9.78 -6.37
CA VAL A 27 9.87 -9.41 -6.42
C VAL A 27 10.39 -9.30 -4.99
N VAL A 28 11.56 -9.87 -4.73
CA VAL A 28 12.30 -9.67 -3.49
C VAL A 28 13.65 -9.08 -3.84
N TRP A 29 13.99 -7.97 -3.19
CA TRP A 29 15.29 -7.33 -3.32
C TRP A 29 15.95 -7.22 -1.94
N GLU A 30 17.27 -7.34 -1.92
CA GLU A 30 18.09 -7.26 -0.72
C GLU A 30 19.25 -6.30 -0.99
N ASP A 31 19.44 -5.37 -0.08
CA ASP A 31 20.55 -4.42 -0.12
C ASP A 31 21.77 -4.99 0.63
N ASP A 32 22.88 -5.16 -0.08
CA ASP A 32 24.10 -5.74 0.51
C ASP A 32 24.73 -4.85 1.60
N GLU A 33 24.55 -3.53 1.52
CA GLU A 33 25.16 -2.57 2.47
C GLU A 33 24.36 -2.45 3.78
N THR A 34 23.03 -2.35 3.68
CA THR A 34 22.14 -2.14 4.83
C THR A 34 21.49 -3.41 5.35
N SER A 35 21.58 -4.52 4.59
CA SER A 35 20.85 -5.78 4.84
C SER A 35 19.33 -5.61 4.89
N ILE A 36 18.80 -4.53 4.30
CA ILE A 36 17.36 -4.31 4.18
C ILE A 36 16.82 -5.21 3.07
N ARG A 37 15.73 -5.92 3.37
CA ARG A 37 15.01 -6.75 2.40
C ARG A 37 13.65 -6.13 2.11
N VAL A 38 13.34 -5.96 0.83
CA VAL A 38 12.09 -5.36 0.35
C VAL A 38 11.38 -6.35 -0.57
N GLY A 39 10.15 -6.70 -0.21
CA GLY A 39 9.23 -7.43 -1.09
C GLY A 39 8.28 -6.49 -1.79
N ILE A 40 8.05 -6.73 -3.08
CA ILE A 40 7.15 -5.92 -3.91
C ILE A 40 6.17 -6.89 -4.59
N ASP A 41 4.89 -6.55 -4.47
CA ASP A 41 3.81 -7.23 -5.20
C ASP A 41 2.77 -6.21 -5.66
N LYS A 42 1.95 -6.58 -6.63
CA LYS A 42 0.82 -5.78 -7.08
C LYS A 42 -0.19 -5.67 -5.94
N ALA A 43 -0.52 -4.43 -5.56
CA ALA A 43 -1.53 -4.17 -4.55
C ALA A 43 -2.89 -4.78 -4.94
N ARG A 44 -3.54 -5.39 -3.95
CA ARG A 44 -4.83 -6.09 -4.11
C ARG A 44 -6.01 -5.13 -4.16
N GLY A 45 -7.15 -5.66 -4.60
CA GLY A 45 -8.40 -4.92 -4.73
C GLY A 45 -8.46 -4.06 -5.98
N GLU A 46 -9.19 -2.96 -5.89
CA GLU A 46 -9.53 -2.09 -7.02
C GLU A 46 -8.94 -0.69 -6.87
N LYS A 47 -8.66 -0.05 -8.00
CA LYS A 47 -8.10 1.31 -8.04
C LYS A 47 -9.18 2.33 -7.72
N CYS A 48 -9.03 3.06 -6.63
CA CYS A 48 -9.89 4.20 -6.31
C CYS A 48 -9.78 5.31 -7.39
N PRO A 49 -10.89 5.78 -7.99
CA PRO A 49 -10.85 6.74 -9.09
C PRO A 49 -10.38 8.14 -8.66
N ARG A 50 -10.48 8.48 -7.36
CA ARG A 50 -10.09 9.81 -6.83
C ARG A 50 -8.62 9.92 -6.46
N CYS A 51 -8.08 8.97 -5.71
CA CYS A 51 -6.69 9.03 -5.24
C CYS A 51 -5.74 8.02 -5.90
N TRP A 52 -6.27 7.15 -6.76
CA TRP A 52 -5.53 6.16 -7.54
C TRP A 52 -4.79 5.10 -6.72
N GLN A 53 -5.09 5.01 -5.43
CA GLN A 53 -4.62 3.95 -4.57
C GLN A 53 -5.52 2.73 -4.71
N TYR A 54 -4.93 1.54 -4.61
CA TYR A 54 -5.68 0.28 -4.58
C TYR A 54 -6.26 0.02 -3.19
N THR A 55 -7.46 -0.56 -3.12
CA THR A 55 -8.15 -0.91 -1.87
C THR A 55 -9.03 -2.14 -2.05
N GLU A 56 -9.12 -2.97 -1.01
CA GLU A 56 -10.07 -4.09 -0.93
C GLU A 56 -11.40 -3.68 -0.27
N ALA A 57 -11.51 -2.44 0.19
CA ALA A 57 -12.67 -1.89 0.90
C ALA A 57 -13.29 -0.71 0.13
N GLY A 58 -13.45 -0.86 -1.18
CA GLY A 58 -14.17 0.12 -2.00
C GLY A 58 -15.65 0.19 -1.64
N ASP A 59 -16.24 1.38 -1.69
CA ASP A 59 -17.70 1.57 -1.60
C ASP A 59 -18.41 1.30 -2.95
N GLU A 60 -19.71 1.61 -3.03
CA GLU A 60 -20.53 1.39 -4.22
C GLU A 60 -20.07 2.17 -5.46
N ASP A 61 -19.33 3.28 -5.26
CA ASP A 61 -18.75 4.10 -6.32
C ASP A 61 -17.27 3.74 -6.60
N GLY A 62 -16.75 2.70 -5.95
CA GLY A 62 -15.35 2.28 -6.04
C GLY A 62 -14.38 3.21 -5.32
N LEU A 63 -14.86 4.10 -4.44
CA LEU A 63 -14.02 4.98 -3.65
C LEU A 63 -13.46 4.23 -2.44
N CYS A 64 -12.20 4.48 -2.12
CA CYS A 64 -11.61 3.97 -0.89
C CYS A 64 -12.16 4.70 0.35
N PRO A 65 -12.11 4.09 1.55
CA PRO A 65 -12.74 4.66 2.75
C PRO A 65 -12.28 6.11 3.06
N ARG A 66 -11.01 6.42 2.77
CA ARG A 66 -10.46 7.78 2.90
C ARG A 66 -11.15 8.77 1.95
N CYS A 67 -11.36 8.39 0.71
CA CYS A 67 -11.97 9.24 -0.30
C CYS A 67 -13.48 9.41 -0.07
N SER A 68 -14.17 8.34 0.31
CA SER A 68 -15.60 8.38 0.69
C SER A 68 -15.81 9.33 1.86
N ALA A 69 -15.02 9.18 2.94
CA ALA A 69 -15.11 10.04 4.12
C ALA A 69 -14.89 11.53 3.82
N VAL A 70 -14.00 11.85 2.87
CA VAL A 70 -13.76 13.25 2.43
C VAL A 70 -14.94 13.82 1.65
N LEU A 71 -15.69 12.98 0.92
CA LEU A 71 -16.84 13.43 0.12
C LEU A 71 -18.15 13.47 0.92
N SER A 72 -18.24 12.70 2.01
CA SER A 72 -19.38 12.72 2.92
C SER A 72 -19.32 13.84 3.98
N ALA A 73 -18.23 14.62 4.00
CA ALA A 73 -17.99 15.70 4.96
C ALA A 73 -18.53 17.06 4.48
#